data_AF-A0A8H6A3E4-F1
#
_entry.id   AF-A0A8H6A3E4-F1
#
_cell.length_a   1.000
_cell.length_b   1.000
_cell.length_c   1.000
_cell.angle_alpha   90.00
_cell.angle_beta   90.00
_cell.angle_gamma   90.00
#
_symmetry.space_group_name_H-M   'P 1'
#
loop_
_entity.id
_entity.type
_entity.pdbx_description
1 polymer ?
#
loop_
_entity_poly.entity_id
_entity_poly.type
_entity_poly.pdbx_seq_one_letter_code
_entity_poly.pdbx_strand_id
1 'polypeptide(L)'
;MASDSETQYGFTPVASSATALLSAAKPSTPPPYISVTDTPVPQTALAQRIEEYARLHLPEPTYNHSLRVYHYGLAIKRHVFPSWTFTDETYYLCCLLHDIGSTEENLNKTKLSFEFYGGFLALDILQDRAESSTNAVAPRDQAESVAEAIIRHQDLCQEGKITAVGQLLQLATIFDNTGSYADIVHSSTIEDVSQRYPRKQWSNCFAATIRRENGLKPWAHTTTLGEEDFPSKVLGNKLMAPYEQSSSLIPGRGEFIRLALEEAGANYTDTAHEEGGVKTVLSLIDQNFKGDESGPPPFAPPMLKHGDLRISQTPNILLYLAPRLGLTPDGDAIYHVNSLALTALDGLSNEAHDTHHPVASELYYEDQMEESKKRAESYRNNRLPKYFSYFERVLEPQAAKGQPWLYGESLTYADLVLFQGVDGLKFAFPRALARLEKSGKYPNVFKLYEAVKNRPRIKEYLASERRQKYSQGLYRHYPELDDAE
;
A
#
# COMPACT_ATOMS: atom_id res chain seq x y z
N MET A 1 3.89 18.51 -45.44
CA MET A 1 3.28 19.13 -44.24
C MET A 1 2.41 18.05 -43.64
N ALA A 2 2.68 17.63 -42.41
CA ALA A 2 1.83 16.68 -41.71
C ALA A 2 0.39 17.24 -41.65
N SER A 3 -0.63 16.39 -41.69
CA SER A 3 -1.99 16.86 -41.42
C SER A 3 -2.05 17.46 -40.02
N ASP A 4 -3.01 18.36 -39.77
CA ASP A 4 -3.22 18.93 -38.44
C ASP A 4 -3.41 17.81 -37.38
N SER A 5 -4.10 16.72 -37.77
CA SER A 5 -4.32 15.53 -36.92
C SER A 5 -3.04 14.75 -36.59
N GLU A 6 -2.13 14.55 -37.55
CA GLU A 6 -0.86 13.82 -37.33
C GLU A 6 0.00 14.49 -36.24
N THR A 7 0.08 15.82 -36.28
CA THR A 7 0.85 16.59 -35.29
C THR A 7 0.09 16.68 -33.97
N GLN A 8 -1.21 16.95 -34.01
CA GLN A 8 -2.07 17.10 -32.84
C GLN A 8 -2.13 15.82 -31.99
N TYR A 9 -2.12 14.64 -32.62
CA TYR A 9 -2.21 13.36 -31.92
C TYR A 9 -0.86 12.68 -31.70
N GLY A 10 0.24 13.26 -32.18
CA GLY A 10 1.58 12.84 -31.77
C GLY A 10 2.22 11.77 -32.65
N PHE A 11 1.74 11.60 -33.88
CA PHE A 11 2.36 10.73 -34.91
C PHE A 11 3.71 11.24 -35.43
N THR A 12 4.29 12.27 -34.80
CA THR A 12 5.64 12.74 -35.14
C THR A 12 6.67 11.63 -34.92
N PRO A 13 7.45 11.21 -35.93
CA PRO A 13 8.39 10.11 -35.80
C PRO A 13 9.65 10.54 -35.04
N VAL A 14 9.95 9.84 -33.96
CA VAL A 14 11.15 10.04 -33.13
C VAL A 14 11.95 8.75 -33.02
N ALA A 15 13.20 8.82 -32.54
CA ALA A 15 14.00 7.62 -32.31
C ALA A 15 13.36 6.74 -31.24
N SER A 16 13.25 5.43 -31.49
CA SER A 16 12.75 4.44 -30.53
C SER A 16 13.69 4.18 -29.37
N SER A 17 15.01 4.33 -29.59
CA SER A 17 15.99 4.24 -28.51
C SER A 17 15.91 5.47 -27.62
N ALA A 18 15.43 5.27 -26.38
CA ALA A 18 15.41 6.31 -25.34
C ALA A 18 16.80 6.94 -25.13
N THR A 19 17.86 6.14 -25.10
CA THR A 19 19.24 6.62 -24.95
C THR A 19 19.66 7.51 -26.12
N ALA A 20 19.39 7.09 -27.37
CA ALA A 20 19.75 7.89 -28.55
C ALA A 20 18.94 9.19 -28.60
N LEU A 21 17.65 9.13 -28.25
CA LEU A 21 16.77 10.28 -28.22
C LEU A 21 17.20 11.31 -27.16
N LEU A 22 17.42 10.88 -25.92
CA LEU A 22 17.82 11.75 -24.81
C LEU A 22 19.21 12.35 -25.05
N SER A 23 20.13 11.59 -25.68
CA SER A 23 21.44 12.10 -26.08
C SER A 23 21.33 13.23 -27.10
N ALA A 24 20.39 13.13 -28.04
CA ALA A 24 20.14 14.15 -29.06
C ALA A 24 19.36 15.36 -28.53
N ALA A 25 18.51 15.16 -27.51
CA ALA A 25 17.64 16.19 -26.93
C ALA A 25 18.16 16.76 -25.60
N LYS A 26 19.46 16.60 -25.29
CA LYS A 26 20.03 16.93 -24.00
C LYS A 26 19.76 18.40 -23.60
N PRO A 27 19.00 18.66 -22.52
CA PRO A 27 18.70 20.01 -22.09
C PRO A 27 19.96 20.77 -21.64
N SER A 28 19.98 22.09 -21.86
CA SER A 28 21.07 22.97 -21.41
C SER A 28 20.92 23.42 -19.94
N THR A 29 19.78 23.12 -19.31
CA THR A 29 19.45 23.50 -17.94
C THR A 29 19.04 22.26 -17.13
N PRO A 30 19.18 22.26 -15.80
CA PRO A 30 18.62 21.22 -14.95
C PRO A 30 17.08 21.15 -15.07
N PRO A 31 16.46 20.00 -14.77
CA PRO A 31 15.00 19.88 -14.80
C PRO A 31 14.37 20.86 -13.81
N PRO A 32 13.42 21.71 -14.26
CA PRO A 32 12.72 22.61 -13.36
C PRO A 32 11.75 21.84 -12.47
N TYR A 33 11.48 22.37 -11.28
CA TYR A 33 10.32 21.94 -10.51
C TYR A 33 9.04 22.30 -11.27
N ILE A 34 8.25 21.28 -11.58
CA ILE A 34 6.91 21.36 -12.18
C ILE A 34 5.98 20.64 -11.22
N SER A 35 4.99 21.33 -10.67
CA SER A 35 4.05 20.74 -9.71
C SER A 35 2.91 19.98 -10.39
N VAL A 36 2.15 19.22 -9.61
CA VAL A 36 0.89 18.62 -10.10
C VAL A 36 -0.09 19.69 -10.57
N THR A 37 -0.15 20.85 -9.89
CA THR A 37 -1.04 21.94 -10.28
C THR A 37 -0.64 22.60 -11.61
N ASP A 38 0.64 22.56 -11.96
CA ASP A 38 1.14 23.07 -13.25
C ASP A 38 0.79 22.14 -14.43
N THR A 39 0.40 20.90 -14.14
CA THR A 39 0.08 19.86 -15.12
C THR A 39 -1.35 19.34 -14.93
N PRO A 40 -2.37 20.21 -15.01
CA PRO A 40 -3.75 19.82 -14.72
C PRO A 40 -4.25 18.77 -15.70
N VAL A 41 -4.96 17.76 -15.19
CA VAL A 41 -5.58 16.75 -16.04
C VAL A 41 -6.66 17.37 -16.95
N PRO A 42 -6.78 16.95 -18.22
CA PRO A 42 -7.76 17.48 -19.16
C PRO A 42 -9.20 17.31 -18.66
N GLN A 43 -10.03 18.34 -18.84
CA GLN A 43 -11.42 18.39 -18.37
C GLN A 43 -12.46 18.25 -19.49
N THR A 44 -12.06 17.70 -20.63
CA THR A 44 -12.97 17.45 -21.74
C THR A 44 -13.91 16.29 -21.41
N ALA A 45 -15.04 16.21 -22.11
CA ALA A 45 -16.01 15.14 -21.94
C ALA A 45 -15.42 13.74 -22.23
N LEU A 46 -14.46 13.65 -23.17
CA LEU A 46 -13.75 12.41 -23.48
C LEU A 46 -12.78 12.03 -22.36
N ALA A 47 -11.96 12.98 -21.87
CA ALA A 47 -11.01 12.73 -20.80
C ALA A 47 -11.71 12.29 -19.51
N GLN A 48 -12.79 12.96 -19.11
CA GLN A 48 -13.59 12.61 -17.93
C GLN A 48 -14.20 11.22 -18.05
N ARG A 49 -14.75 10.87 -19.23
CA ARG A 49 -15.29 9.53 -19.48
C ARG A 49 -14.23 8.44 -19.31
N ILE A 50 -13.06 8.66 -19.88
CA ILE A 50 -11.98 7.66 -19.85
C ILE A 50 -11.34 7.59 -18.46
N GLU A 51 -11.28 8.69 -17.72
CA GLU A 51 -10.88 8.70 -16.31
C GLU A 51 -11.87 7.90 -15.44
N GLU A 52 -13.18 8.10 -15.63
CA GLU A 52 -14.22 7.32 -14.95
C GLU A 52 -14.07 5.82 -15.25
N TYR A 53 -13.85 5.47 -16.52
CA TYR A 53 -13.62 4.09 -16.94
C TYR A 53 -12.36 3.51 -16.28
N ALA A 54 -11.23 4.21 -16.36
CA ALA A 54 -9.97 3.76 -15.80
C ALA A 54 -10.05 3.59 -14.28
N ARG A 55 -10.66 4.54 -13.56
CA ARG A 55 -10.85 4.47 -12.10
C ARG A 55 -11.75 3.30 -11.68
N LEU A 56 -12.71 2.91 -12.52
CA LEU A 56 -13.61 1.79 -12.25
C LEU A 56 -12.92 0.42 -12.46
N HIS A 57 -12.05 0.31 -13.47
CA HIS A 57 -11.50 -0.98 -13.90
C HIS A 57 -10.06 -1.23 -13.44
N LEU A 58 -9.28 -0.20 -13.13
CA LEU A 58 -7.91 -0.35 -12.66
C LEU A 58 -7.87 -0.49 -11.13
N PRO A 59 -7.03 -1.39 -10.60
CA PRO A 59 -6.65 -1.35 -9.19
C PRO A 59 -6.06 0.02 -8.83
N GLU A 60 -6.32 0.50 -7.61
CA GLU A 60 -5.87 1.82 -7.16
C GLU A 60 -4.36 2.08 -7.35
N PRO A 61 -3.43 1.14 -7.09
CA PRO A 61 -2.01 1.35 -7.37
C PRO A 61 -1.71 1.59 -8.86
N THR A 62 -2.38 0.86 -9.75
CA THR A 62 -2.25 1.00 -11.22
C THR A 62 -2.87 2.31 -11.71
N TYR A 63 -4.04 2.69 -11.20
CA TYR A 63 -4.64 3.99 -11.51
C TYR A 63 -3.74 5.15 -11.08
N ASN A 64 -3.18 5.09 -9.87
CA ASN A 64 -2.22 6.08 -9.40
C ASN A 64 -0.94 6.09 -10.25
N HIS A 65 -0.45 4.92 -10.68
CA HIS A 65 0.67 4.81 -11.62
C HIS A 65 0.38 5.55 -12.92
N SER A 66 -0.77 5.32 -13.55
CA SER A 66 -1.20 6.02 -14.76
C SER A 66 -1.16 7.55 -14.59
N LEU A 67 -1.60 8.07 -13.44
CA LEU A 67 -1.54 9.51 -13.16
C LEU A 67 -0.11 10.01 -12.90
N ARG A 68 0.73 9.24 -12.19
CA ARG A 68 2.15 9.57 -12.04
C ARG A 68 2.85 9.62 -13.40
N VAL A 69 2.61 8.65 -14.27
CA VAL A 69 3.13 8.59 -15.64
C VAL A 69 2.72 9.83 -16.42
N TYR A 70 1.47 10.27 -16.30
CA TYR A 70 1.01 11.52 -16.93
C TYR A 70 1.80 12.75 -16.47
N HIS A 71 1.93 12.95 -15.16
CA HIS A 71 2.62 14.13 -14.62
C HIS A 71 4.13 14.11 -14.90
N TYR A 72 4.79 12.96 -14.73
CA TYR A 72 6.20 12.81 -15.08
C TYR A 72 6.43 13.00 -16.58
N GLY A 73 5.57 12.44 -17.42
CA GLY A 73 5.61 12.65 -18.85
C GLY A 73 5.46 14.11 -19.24
N LEU A 74 4.54 14.86 -18.65
CA LEU A 74 4.43 16.29 -18.94
C LEU A 74 5.63 17.09 -18.44
N ALA A 75 6.23 16.73 -17.31
CA ALA A 75 7.48 17.33 -16.86
C ALA A 75 8.62 17.07 -17.87
N ILE A 76 8.76 15.83 -18.33
CA ILE A 76 9.74 15.42 -19.36
C ILE A 76 9.48 16.15 -20.68
N LYS A 77 8.23 16.17 -21.16
CA LYS A 77 7.82 16.84 -22.41
C LYS A 77 8.18 18.31 -22.38
N ARG A 78 7.83 19.03 -21.31
CA ARG A 78 8.06 20.49 -21.21
C ARG A 78 9.55 20.84 -21.10
N HIS A 79 10.33 19.99 -20.44
CA HIS A 79 11.74 20.25 -20.22
C HIS A 79 12.63 19.74 -21.38
N VAL A 80 12.49 18.47 -21.72
CA VAL A 80 13.38 17.77 -22.67
C VAL A 80 12.90 17.93 -24.10
N PHE A 81 11.59 17.99 -24.33
CA PHE A 81 11.00 18.02 -25.67
C PHE A 81 10.03 19.19 -25.88
N PRO A 82 10.43 20.45 -25.64
CA PRO A 82 9.52 21.60 -25.70
C PRO A 82 8.92 21.82 -27.10
N SER A 83 9.49 21.21 -28.14
CA SER A 83 8.96 21.24 -29.51
C SER A 83 7.87 20.20 -29.79
N TRP A 84 7.54 19.31 -28.85
CA TRP A 84 6.46 18.33 -29.02
C TRP A 84 5.10 18.96 -28.72
N THR A 85 4.27 19.10 -29.75
CA THR A 85 3.03 19.89 -29.72
C THR A 85 1.73 19.07 -29.68
N PHE A 86 1.82 17.74 -29.56
CA PHE A 86 0.62 16.90 -29.40
C PHE A 86 -0.16 17.26 -28.13
N THR A 87 -1.47 17.04 -28.14
CA THR A 87 -2.35 17.48 -27.04
C THR A 87 -2.08 16.70 -25.75
N ASP A 88 -2.19 17.38 -24.62
CA ASP A 88 -2.11 16.75 -23.30
C ASP A 88 -3.26 15.76 -23.08
N GLU A 89 -4.41 15.95 -23.75
CA GLU A 89 -5.51 14.98 -23.78
C GLU A 89 -5.09 13.64 -24.40
N THR A 90 -4.49 13.63 -25.59
CA THR A 90 -4.06 12.37 -26.22
C THR A 90 -3.07 11.62 -25.32
N TYR A 91 -2.13 12.34 -24.72
CA TYR A 91 -1.18 11.74 -23.79
C TYR A 91 -1.86 11.22 -22.51
N TYR A 92 -2.82 11.96 -21.96
CA TYR A 92 -3.60 11.56 -20.79
C TYR A 92 -4.37 10.25 -21.05
N LEU A 93 -5.00 10.14 -22.22
CA LEU A 93 -5.70 8.93 -22.64
C LEU A 93 -4.75 7.73 -22.75
N CYS A 94 -3.55 7.91 -23.32
CA CYS A 94 -2.51 6.89 -23.31
C CYS A 94 -2.17 6.45 -21.88
N CYS A 95 -1.90 7.41 -20.98
CA CYS A 95 -1.49 7.11 -19.61
C CYS A 95 -2.55 6.34 -18.84
N LEU A 96 -3.83 6.74 -18.94
CA LEU A 96 -4.93 6.08 -18.26
C LEU A 96 -5.18 4.65 -18.73
N LEU A 97 -4.89 4.34 -20.00
CA LEU A 97 -5.27 3.06 -20.60
C LEU A 97 -4.10 2.09 -20.83
N HIS A 98 -2.84 2.52 -20.69
CA HIS A 98 -1.70 1.68 -21.10
C HIS A 98 -1.61 0.32 -20.37
N ASP A 99 -2.00 0.29 -19.10
CA ASP A 99 -2.02 -0.92 -18.27
C ASP A 99 -3.40 -1.58 -18.19
N ILE A 100 -4.40 -1.15 -18.99
CA ILE A 100 -5.75 -1.74 -18.90
C ILE A 100 -5.75 -3.24 -19.23
N GLY A 101 -4.85 -3.69 -20.11
CA GLY A 101 -4.69 -5.10 -20.45
C GLY A 101 -4.14 -5.94 -19.29
N SER A 102 -3.49 -5.32 -18.30
CA SER A 102 -2.78 -6.00 -17.21
C SER A 102 -3.66 -6.27 -15.97
N THR A 103 -4.95 -5.92 -16.00
CA THR A 103 -5.88 -6.25 -14.91
C THR A 103 -6.09 -7.75 -14.83
N GLU A 104 -6.30 -8.32 -13.63
CA GLU A 104 -6.49 -9.77 -13.48
C GLU A 104 -7.63 -10.29 -14.37
N GLU A 105 -8.71 -9.52 -14.52
CA GLU A 105 -9.79 -9.85 -15.44
C GLU A 105 -9.30 -9.94 -16.91
N ASN A 106 -8.59 -8.93 -17.40
CA ASN A 106 -8.16 -8.88 -18.81
C ASN A 106 -7.02 -9.86 -19.10
N LEU A 107 -6.13 -10.13 -18.13
CA LEU A 107 -5.11 -11.17 -18.23
C LEU A 107 -5.71 -12.55 -18.50
N ASN A 108 -6.86 -12.86 -17.91
CA ASN A 108 -7.54 -14.15 -18.07
C ASN A 108 -8.50 -14.19 -19.29
N LYS A 109 -8.95 -13.04 -19.81
CA LYS A 109 -9.85 -12.96 -20.97
C LYS A 109 -9.20 -13.27 -22.32
N THR A 110 -7.87 -13.17 -22.40
CA THR A 110 -7.15 -13.26 -23.68
C THR A 110 -5.93 -14.18 -23.59
N LYS A 111 -5.43 -14.61 -24.76
CA LYS A 111 -4.12 -15.26 -24.92
C LYS A 111 -3.07 -14.35 -25.56
N LEU A 112 -3.45 -13.12 -25.90
CA LEU A 112 -2.54 -12.10 -26.41
C LEU A 112 -1.75 -11.45 -25.27
N SER A 113 -0.58 -10.91 -25.58
CA SER A 113 0.18 -10.08 -24.64
C SER A 113 -0.64 -8.89 -24.17
N PHE A 114 -0.50 -8.52 -22.90
CA PHE A 114 -1.38 -7.53 -22.29
C PHE A 114 -1.29 -6.15 -22.98
N GLU A 115 -0.14 -5.80 -23.55
CA GLU A 115 0.09 -4.56 -24.30
C GLU A 115 -0.75 -4.56 -25.59
N PHE A 116 -0.80 -5.70 -26.29
CA PHE A 116 -1.57 -5.85 -27.52
C PHE A 116 -3.07 -5.81 -27.25
N TYR A 117 -3.52 -6.61 -26.28
CA TYR A 117 -4.93 -6.64 -25.91
C TYR A 117 -5.39 -5.30 -25.32
N GLY A 118 -4.55 -4.68 -24.48
CA GLY A 118 -4.79 -3.33 -23.94
C GLY A 118 -4.92 -2.29 -25.04
N GLY A 119 -4.08 -2.35 -26.09
CA GLY A 119 -4.21 -1.47 -27.26
C GLY A 119 -5.51 -1.68 -28.03
N PHE A 120 -5.95 -2.93 -28.24
CA PHE A 120 -7.24 -3.21 -28.87
C PHE A 120 -8.42 -2.73 -28.03
N LEU A 121 -8.40 -3.00 -26.72
CA LEU A 121 -9.39 -2.49 -25.79
C LEU A 121 -9.44 -0.96 -25.81
N ALA A 122 -8.28 -0.29 -25.78
CA ALA A 122 -8.24 1.17 -25.82
C ALA A 122 -8.84 1.72 -27.12
N LEU A 123 -8.55 1.10 -28.27
CA LEU A 123 -9.15 1.48 -29.54
C LEU A 123 -10.68 1.37 -29.50
N ASP A 124 -11.20 0.26 -28.98
CA ASP A 124 -12.64 0.03 -28.84
C ASP A 124 -13.27 1.04 -27.87
N ILE A 125 -12.75 1.17 -26.64
CA ILE A 125 -13.31 2.04 -25.59
C ILE A 125 -13.30 3.51 -26.02
N LEU A 126 -12.26 3.96 -26.73
CA LEU A 126 -12.17 5.34 -27.18
C LEU A 126 -13.19 5.67 -28.27
N GLN A 127 -13.59 4.67 -29.07
CA GLN A 127 -14.51 4.86 -30.19
C GLN A 127 -15.95 4.40 -29.90
N ASP A 128 -16.16 3.59 -28.87
CA ASP A 128 -17.48 3.13 -28.46
C ASP A 128 -18.24 4.24 -27.73
N ARG A 129 -19.55 4.26 -27.97
CA ARG A 129 -20.53 5.18 -27.37
C ARG A 129 -21.30 4.53 -26.22
N ALA A 130 -21.17 3.23 -26.00
CA ALA A 130 -21.94 2.53 -25.01
C ALA A 130 -21.58 2.96 -23.56
N GLU A 131 -22.62 3.12 -22.74
CA GLU A 131 -22.57 3.16 -21.27
C GLU A 131 -21.81 4.32 -20.58
N SER A 132 -21.71 5.51 -21.19
CA SER A 132 -21.23 6.71 -20.46
C SER A 132 -22.24 7.86 -20.44
N SER A 133 -22.17 8.69 -19.39
CA SER A 133 -23.04 9.86 -19.22
C SER A 133 -22.79 10.98 -20.24
N THR A 134 -21.61 11.02 -20.89
CA THR A 134 -21.18 12.14 -21.76
C THR A 134 -21.23 11.85 -23.26
N ASN A 135 -21.27 10.56 -23.69
CA ASN A 135 -21.26 10.11 -25.09
C ASN A 135 -20.10 10.62 -25.97
N ALA A 136 -19.04 11.21 -25.40
CA ALA A 136 -17.96 11.82 -26.14
C ALA A 136 -16.92 10.78 -26.61
N VAL A 137 -16.72 10.63 -27.92
CA VAL A 137 -15.77 9.66 -28.51
C VAL A 137 -14.53 10.34 -29.09
N ALA A 138 -13.41 9.61 -29.11
CA ALA A 138 -12.18 10.07 -29.74
C ALA A 138 -12.32 10.05 -31.27
N PRO A 139 -11.78 11.05 -31.99
CA PRO A 139 -11.50 10.94 -33.42
C PRO A 139 -10.66 9.69 -33.71
N ARG A 140 -10.85 9.08 -34.89
CA ARG A 140 -10.17 7.82 -35.25
C ARG A 140 -8.65 7.94 -35.12
N ASP A 141 -8.05 8.98 -35.68
CA ASP A 141 -6.60 9.22 -35.60
C ASP A 141 -6.10 9.32 -34.15
N GLN A 142 -6.88 9.94 -33.24
CA GLN A 142 -6.52 10.01 -31.82
C GLN A 142 -6.57 8.63 -31.17
N ALA A 143 -7.65 7.86 -31.43
CA ALA A 143 -7.81 6.51 -30.89
C ALA A 143 -6.70 5.56 -31.40
N GLU A 144 -6.34 5.65 -32.69
CA GLU A 144 -5.24 4.89 -33.28
C GLU A 144 -3.89 5.31 -32.71
N SER A 145 -3.68 6.61 -32.46
CA SER A 145 -2.45 7.08 -31.82
C SER A 145 -2.30 6.53 -30.39
N VAL A 146 -3.41 6.47 -29.64
CA VAL A 146 -3.42 5.89 -28.29
C VAL A 146 -3.15 4.39 -28.36
N ALA A 147 -3.84 3.66 -29.25
CA ALA A 147 -3.64 2.23 -29.42
C ALA A 147 -2.19 1.88 -29.82
N GLU A 148 -1.60 2.60 -30.78
CA GLU A 148 -0.20 2.41 -31.20
C GLU A 148 0.77 2.66 -30.03
N ALA A 149 0.55 3.73 -29.26
CA ALA A 149 1.37 4.04 -28.10
C ALA A 149 1.30 2.94 -27.02
N ILE A 150 0.10 2.42 -26.75
CA ILE A 150 -0.11 1.35 -25.76
C ILE A 150 0.48 0.03 -26.24
N ILE A 151 0.27 -0.37 -27.49
CA ILE A 151 0.84 -1.61 -28.06
C ILE A 151 2.37 -1.62 -27.90
N ARG A 152 3.01 -0.45 -28.04
CA ARG A 152 4.46 -0.32 -28.04
C ARG A 152 5.03 0.18 -26.72
N HIS A 153 4.26 0.33 -25.64
CA HIS A 153 4.77 0.96 -24.42
C HIS A 153 5.83 0.12 -23.67
N GLN A 154 5.94 -1.18 -23.97
CA GLN A 154 7.03 -2.06 -23.50
C GLN A 154 8.02 -2.44 -24.62
N ASP A 155 7.85 -1.93 -25.84
CA ASP A 155 8.71 -2.21 -27.00
C ASP A 155 10.01 -1.37 -26.94
N LEU A 156 10.92 -1.73 -26.03
CA LEU A 156 12.14 -0.97 -25.70
C LEU A 156 13.27 -1.16 -26.74
N CYS A 157 12.96 -0.85 -27.99
CA CYS A 157 13.84 -0.98 -29.15
C CYS A 157 15.11 -0.12 -29.07
N GLN A 158 16.22 -0.62 -29.65
CA GLN A 158 17.48 0.13 -29.81
C GLN A 158 17.59 0.83 -31.18
N GLU A 159 16.80 0.43 -32.17
CA GLU A 159 16.80 0.97 -33.53
C GLU A 159 15.39 1.24 -34.02
N GLY A 160 15.27 2.11 -35.04
CA GLY A 160 14.00 2.44 -35.69
C GLY A 160 13.34 3.72 -35.19
N LYS A 161 12.01 3.80 -35.39
CA LYS A 161 11.19 4.96 -35.06
C LYS A 161 9.92 4.55 -34.29
N ILE A 162 9.40 5.49 -33.54
CA ILE A 162 8.12 5.42 -32.80
C ILE A 162 7.44 6.79 -32.84
N THR A 163 6.15 6.87 -32.51
CA THR A 163 5.44 8.13 -32.33
C THR A 163 5.99 8.89 -31.12
N ALA A 164 5.96 10.23 -31.17
CA ALA A 164 6.42 11.06 -30.06
C ALA A 164 5.62 10.80 -28.78
N VAL A 165 4.31 10.58 -28.90
CA VAL A 165 3.45 10.23 -27.75
C VAL A 165 3.77 8.85 -27.18
N GLY A 166 4.06 7.86 -28.03
CA GLY A 166 4.48 6.52 -27.59
C GLY A 166 5.83 6.53 -26.90
N GLN A 167 6.78 7.32 -27.41
CA GLN A 167 8.07 7.49 -26.77
C GLN A 167 7.99 8.21 -25.42
N LEU A 168 7.12 9.22 -25.30
CA LEU A 168 6.90 9.88 -24.02
C LEU A 168 6.31 8.90 -22.99
N LEU A 169 5.37 8.05 -23.44
CA LEU A 169 4.79 7.00 -22.62
C LEU A 169 5.87 6.03 -22.12
N GLN A 170 6.73 5.51 -23.01
CA GLN A 170 7.85 4.63 -22.62
C GLN A 170 8.80 5.29 -21.61
N LEU A 171 9.18 6.55 -21.83
CA LEU A 171 10.09 7.26 -20.92
C LEU A 171 9.49 7.38 -19.52
N ALA A 172 8.23 7.78 -19.43
CA ALA A 172 7.54 8.01 -18.17
C ALA A 172 7.23 6.69 -17.42
N THR A 173 6.83 5.62 -18.13
CA THR A 173 6.59 4.31 -17.51
C THR A 173 7.88 3.69 -16.98
N ILE A 174 8.97 3.70 -17.77
CA ILE A 174 10.27 3.17 -17.32
C ILE A 174 10.81 3.99 -16.14
N PHE A 175 10.63 5.32 -16.16
CA PHE A 175 11.00 6.20 -15.05
C PHE A 175 10.27 5.80 -13.76
N ASP A 176 8.94 5.67 -13.78
CA ASP A 176 8.18 5.33 -12.57
C ASP A 176 8.40 3.88 -12.10
N ASN A 177 8.65 2.96 -13.03
CA ASN A 177 8.80 1.52 -12.75
C ASN A 177 10.21 1.16 -12.28
N THR A 178 11.25 1.77 -12.88
CA THR A 178 12.64 1.35 -12.65
C THR A 178 13.56 2.46 -12.13
N GLY A 179 13.09 3.72 -12.13
CA GLY A 179 13.91 4.88 -11.80
C GLY A 179 14.97 5.21 -12.86
N SER A 180 14.88 4.63 -14.06
CA SER A 180 15.81 4.96 -15.14
C SER A 180 15.60 6.42 -15.59
N TYR A 181 16.67 7.07 -16.05
CA TYR A 181 16.68 8.47 -16.47
C TYR A 181 16.26 9.43 -15.33
N ALA A 182 16.65 9.15 -14.09
CA ALA A 182 16.28 9.95 -12.92
C ALA A 182 16.65 11.45 -13.04
N ASP A 183 17.63 11.78 -13.87
CA ASP A 183 18.19 13.12 -14.06
C ASP A 183 17.30 14.07 -14.90
N ILE A 184 16.24 13.57 -15.55
CA ILE A 184 15.37 14.39 -16.40
C ILE A 184 14.09 14.89 -15.70
N VAL A 185 13.90 14.55 -14.42
CA VAL A 185 12.77 15.00 -13.58
C VAL A 185 13.30 15.56 -12.26
N HIS A 186 12.81 16.73 -11.85
CA HIS A 186 13.24 17.37 -10.60
C HIS A 186 12.76 16.58 -9.37
N SER A 187 13.57 16.47 -8.32
CA SER A 187 13.22 15.70 -7.12
C SER A 187 11.94 16.17 -6.43
N SER A 188 11.72 17.49 -6.32
CA SER A 188 10.47 18.04 -5.77
C SER A 188 9.24 17.75 -6.64
N THR A 189 9.42 17.53 -7.96
CA THR A 189 8.31 17.05 -8.81
C THR A 189 7.97 15.60 -8.47
N ILE A 190 8.97 14.76 -8.22
CA ILE A 190 8.78 13.36 -7.80
C ILE A 190 8.04 13.29 -6.46
N GLU A 191 8.45 14.12 -5.50
CA GLU A 191 7.82 14.21 -4.18
C GLU A 191 6.36 14.66 -4.28
N ASP A 192 6.08 15.77 -4.96
CA ASP A 192 4.73 16.32 -5.12
C ASP A 192 3.78 15.33 -5.84
N VAL A 193 4.23 14.75 -6.95
CA VAL A 193 3.46 13.75 -7.71
C VAL A 193 3.22 12.50 -6.88
N SER A 194 4.23 11.99 -6.16
CA SER A 194 4.09 10.78 -5.33
C SER A 194 3.24 11.01 -4.09
N GLN A 195 3.25 12.22 -3.52
CA GLN A 195 2.36 12.61 -2.42
C GLN A 195 0.91 12.69 -2.89
N ARG A 196 0.67 13.27 -4.07
CA ARG A 196 -0.67 13.40 -4.64
C ARG A 196 -1.24 12.07 -5.14
N TYR A 197 -0.39 11.21 -5.71
CA TYR A 197 -0.74 9.91 -6.27
C TYR A 197 0.11 8.79 -5.66
N PRO A 198 -0.20 8.36 -4.42
CA PRO A 198 0.61 7.42 -3.66
C PRO A 198 0.90 6.12 -4.42
N ARG A 199 2.13 5.63 -4.32
CA ARG A 199 2.57 4.41 -5.03
C ARG A 199 1.89 3.14 -4.53
N LYS A 200 1.63 3.05 -3.22
CA LYS A 200 0.95 1.89 -2.60
C LYS A 200 1.63 0.57 -2.96
N GLN A 201 2.95 0.49 -2.75
CA GLN A 201 3.76 -0.69 -3.11
C GLN A 201 3.73 -0.99 -4.62
N TRP A 202 3.72 0.05 -5.46
CA TRP A 202 3.62 -0.07 -6.92
C TRP A 202 4.69 -0.99 -7.50
N SER A 203 5.96 -0.87 -7.10
CA SER A 203 7.03 -1.74 -7.61
C SER A 203 6.72 -3.22 -7.37
N ASN A 204 6.07 -3.56 -6.25
CA ASN A 204 5.69 -4.94 -5.95
C ASN A 204 4.48 -5.38 -6.79
N CYS A 205 3.43 -4.55 -6.82
CA CYS A 205 2.24 -4.82 -7.62
C CYS A 205 2.61 -5.07 -9.09
N PHE A 206 3.43 -4.19 -9.68
CA PHE A 206 3.81 -4.29 -11.07
C PHE A 206 4.73 -5.50 -11.34
N ALA A 207 5.72 -5.77 -10.47
CA ALA A 207 6.56 -6.96 -10.61
C ALA A 207 5.73 -8.26 -10.55
N ALA A 208 4.73 -8.32 -9.67
CA ALA A 208 3.80 -9.45 -9.59
C ALA A 208 2.94 -9.57 -10.86
N THR A 209 2.42 -8.46 -11.39
CA THR A 209 1.69 -8.42 -12.66
C THR A 209 2.53 -8.94 -13.82
N ILE A 210 3.81 -8.55 -13.92
CA ILE A 210 4.72 -9.03 -14.96
C ILE A 210 4.96 -10.55 -14.84
N ARG A 211 5.22 -11.05 -13.62
CA ARG A 211 5.35 -12.50 -13.39
C ARG A 211 4.06 -13.25 -13.73
N ARG A 212 2.90 -12.66 -13.40
CA ARG A 212 1.58 -13.21 -13.73
C ARG A 212 1.35 -13.28 -15.23
N GLU A 213 1.68 -12.22 -15.98
CA GLU A 213 1.65 -12.18 -17.45
C GLU A 213 2.49 -13.32 -18.04
N ASN A 214 3.76 -13.41 -17.65
CA ASN A 214 4.68 -14.43 -18.15
C ASN A 214 4.23 -15.86 -17.79
N GLY A 215 3.70 -16.05 -16.57
CA GLY A 215 3.20 -17.36 -16.13
C GLY A 215 1.92 -17.79 -16.86
N LEU A 216 1.00 -16.87 -17.17
CA LEU A 216 -0.22 -17.16 -17.93
C LEU A 216 0.03 -17.31 -19.43
N LYS A 217 0.96 -16.51 -19.95
CA LYS A 217 1.28 -16.39 -21.38
C LYS A 217 2.80 -16.43 -21.56
N PRO A 218 3.42 -17.63 -21.55
CA PRO A 218 4.87 -17.78 -21.73
C PRO A 218 5.40 -17.32 -23.09
N TRP A 219 4.51 -17.01 -24.04
CA TRP A 219 4.80 -16.42 -25.34
C TRP A 219 4.54 -14.90 -25.39
N ALA A 220 4.23 -14.26 -24.26
CA ALA A 220 3.92 -12.84 -24.22
C ALA A 220 5.11 -11.98 -24.63
N HIS A 221 4.84 -10.84 -25.25
CA HIS A 221 5.83 -9.84 -25.59
C HIS A 221 6.65 -9.39 -24.37
N THR A 222 6.03 -9.29 -23.19
CA THR A 222 6.69 -8.98 -21.92
C THR A 222 7.90 -9.87 -21.60
N THR A 223 7.95 -11.12 -22.08
CA THR A 223 9.11 -12.01 -21.91
C THR A 223 10.39 -11.44 -22.53
N THR A 224 10.28 -10.55 -23.53
CA THR A 224 11.44 -9.87 -24.16
C THR A 224 12.18 -8.93 -23.20
N LEU A 225 11.55 -8.52 -22.10
CA LEU A 225 12.17 -7.71 -21.05
C LEU A 225 13.05 -8.56 -20.10
N GLY A 226 12.97 -9.88 -20.19
CA GLY A 226 13.59 -10.83 -19.26
C GLY A 226 12.64 -11.21 -18.13
N GLU A 227 12.36 -12.51 -17.98
CA GLU A 227 11.32 -13.03 -17.07
C GLU A 227 11.56 -12.67 -15.60
N GLU A 228 12.82 -12.61 -15.16
CA GLU A 228 13.20 -12.16 -13.81
C GLU A 228 14.03 -10.88 -13.80
N ASP A 229 14.77 -10.58 -14.87
CA ASP A 229 15.63 -9.40 -14.95
C ASP A 229 14.80 -8.11 -14.82
N PHE A 230 13.66 -8.03 -15.52
CA PHE A 230 12.80 -6.85 -15.46
C PHE A 230 12.04 -6.72 -14.14
N PRO A 231 11.34 -7.75 -13.62
CA PRO A 231 10.76 -7.68 -12.27
C PRO A 231 11.79 -7.32 -11.20
N SER A 232 12.99 -7.89 -11.25
CA SER A 232 14.07 -7.57 -10.30
C SER A 232 14.50 -6.11 -10.40
N LYS A 233 14.55 -5.54 -11.62
CA LYS A 233 14.85 -4.12 -11.83
C LYS A 233 13.75 -3.21 -11.28
N VAL A 234 12.48 -3.60 -11.42
CA VAL A 234 11.32 -2.87 -10.85
C VAL A 234 11.37 -2.88 -9.32
N LEU A 235 11.61 -4.06 -8.73
CA LEU A 235 11.77 -4.22 -7.27
C LEU A 235 12.99 -3.47 -6.74
N GLY A 236 14.05 -3.39 -7.54
CA GLY A 236 15.29 -2.67 -7.24
C GLY A 236 15.24 -1.15 -7.47
N ASN A 237 14.06 -0.55 -7.68
CA ASN A 237 13.90 0.87 -7.97
C ASN A 237 14.25 1.76 -6.76
N LYS A 238 15.53 2.12 -6.64
CA LYS A 238 16.05 2.96 -5.55
C LYS A 238 15.51 4.39 -5.57
N LEU A 239 15.17 4.92 -6.75
CA LEU A 239 14.63 6.27 -6.88
C LEU A 239 13.28 6.37 -6.18
N MET A 240 12.44 5.36 -6.38
CA MET A 240 11.06 5.38 -5.91
C MET A 240 10.85 4.68 -4.56
N ALA A 241 11.83 3.94 -4.06
CA ALA A 241 11.78 3.24 -2.76
C ALA A 241 11.26 4.11 -1.59
N PRO A 242 11.64 5.40 -1.43
CA PRO A 242 11.10 6.24 -0.35
C PRO A 242 9.59 6.46 -0.42
N TYR A 243 8.99 6.31 -1.59
CA TYR A 243 7.57 6.61 -1.84
C TYR A 243 6.71 5.34 -1.94
N GLU A 244 7.29 4.14 -1.82
CA GLU A 244 6.55 2.87 -1.87
C GLU A 244 5.61 2.69 -0.68
N GLN A 245 5.94 3.29 0.46
CA GLN A 245 5.13 3.22 1.66
C GLN A 245 3.88 4.08 1.50
N SER A 246 2.72 3.44 1.58
CA SER A 246 1.43 4.11 1.71
C SER A 246 1.51 5.08 2.89
N SER A 247 1.17 6.36 2.67
CA SER A 247 0.99 7.36 3.72
C SER A 247 -0.06 6.98 4.78
N SER A 248 -0.84 5.92 4.55
CA SER A 248 -1.68 5.31 5.59
C SER A 248 -0.82 4.52 6.57
N LEU A 249 -0.46 5.16 7.69
CA LEU A 249 0.08 4.51 8.86
C LEU A 249 -0.85 3.38 9.30
N ILE A 250 -0.29 2.22 9.60
CA ILE A 250 -1.04 1.04 10.07
C ILE A 250 -1.20 1.10 11.60
N PRO A 251 -2.24 0.49 12.18
CA PRO A 251 -2.34 0.37 13.64
C PRO A 251 -1.09 -0.33 14.21
N GLY A 252 -0.77 -1.51 13.68
CA GLY A 252 0.43 -2.27 14.03
C GLY A 252 0.57 -2.52 15.53
N ARG A 253 1.83 -2.67 15.99
CA ARG A 253 2.16 -2.89 17.40
C ARG A 253 2.08 -1.62 18.27
N GLY A 254 1.97 -0.44 17.66
CA GLY A 254 1.79 0.84 18.35
C GLY A 254 0.38 1.03 18.89
N GLU A 255 -0.62 0.36 18.29
CA GLU A 255 -2.02 0.53 18.66
C GLU A 255 -2.34 0.15 20.11
N PHE A 256 -1.65 -0.88 20.62
CA PHE A 256 -1.76 -1.29 22.02
C PHE A 256 -1.38 -0.16 22.99
N ILE A 257 -0.37 0.65 22.62
CA ILE A 257 0.10 1.79 23.42
C ILE A 257 -0.87 2.96 23.28
N ARG A 258 -1.34 3.26 22.06
CA ARG A 258 -2.34 4.31 21.81
C ARG A 258 -3.61 4.08 22.62
N LEU A 259 -4.15 2.85 22.65
CA LEU A 259 -5.33 2.55 23.45
C LEU A 259 -5.14 2.80 24.95
N ALA A 260 -3.95 2.51 25.50
CA ALA A 260 -3.65 2.82 26.90
C ALA A 260 -3.60 4.33 27.16
N LEU A 261 -2.98 5.10 26.27
CA LEU A 261 -2.92 6.56 26.35
C LEU A 261 -4.31 7.20 26.21
N GLU A 262 -5.11 6.73 25.25
CA GLU A 262 -6.47 7.20 24.97
C GLU A 262 -7.43 6.88 26.12
N GLU A 263 -7.41 5.65 26.67
CA GLU A 263 -8.22 5.30 27.85
C GLU A 263 -7.86 6.19 29.05
N ALA A 264 -6.58 6.46 29.26
CA ALA A 264 -6.11 7.33 30.33
C ALA A 264 -6.38 8.82 30.07
N GLY A 265 -6.72 9.21 28.84
CA GLY A 265 -6.86 10.61 28.43
C GLY A 265 -5.52 11.36 28.52
N ALA A 266 -4.42 10.65 28.29
CA ALA A 266 -3.08 11.21 28.35
C ALA A 266 -2.77 12.00 27.07
N ASN A 267 -2.10 13.14 27.23
CA ASN A 267 -1.58 13.88 26.09
C ASN A 267 -0.36 13.15 25.51
N TYR A 268 -0.36 12.91 24.20
CA TYR A 268 0.76 12.33 23.49
C TYR A 268 0.82 12.85 22.05
N THR A 269 2.02 12.77 21.47
CA THR A 269 2.25 13.02 20.04
C THR A 269 2.51 11.69 19.37
N ASP A 270 1.76 11.36 18.31
CA ASP A 270 2.10 10.23 17.44
C ASP A 270 3.08 10.73 16.36
N THR A 271 4.37 10.67 16.68
CA THR A 271 5.44 11.19 15.80
C THR A 271 5.34 10.64 14.39
N ALA A 272 4.87 9.41 14.18
CA ALA A 272 4.78 8.84 12.84
C ALA A 272 3.79 9.60 11.94
N HIS A 273 2.82 10.32 12.53
CA HIS A 273 1.82 11.14 11.84
C HIS A 273 2.27 12.60 11.62
N GLU A 274 3.43 12.99 12.16
CA GLU A 274 4.01 14.30 11.89
C GLU A 274 4.79 14.29 10.57
N GLU A 275 4.90 15.47 9.94
CA GLU A 275 5.70 15.63 8.73
C GLU A 275 7.17 15.24 8.99
N GLY A 276 7.71 14.32 8.19
CA GLY A 276 9.05 13.75 8.40
C GLY A 276 9.16 12.77 9.58
N GLY A 277 8.06 12.50 10.29
CA GLY A 277 7.99 11.64 11.46
C GLY A 277 8.46 10.21 11.24
N VAL A 278 8.05 9.59 10.13
CA VAL A 278 8.51 8.25 9.73
C VAL A 278 10.03 8.21 9.57
N LYS A 279 10.63 9.22 8.94
CA LYS A 279 12.09 9.33 8.78
C LYS A 279 12.79 9.42 10.14
N THR A 280 12.24 10.19 11.08
CA THR A 280 12.73 10.26 12.46
C THR A 280 12.71 8.89 13.12
N VAL A 281 11.58 8.18 13.06
CA VAL A 281 11.44 6.82 13.62
C VAL A 281 12.44 5.85 13.00
N LEU A 282 12.60 5.85 11.67
CA LEU A 282 13.53 4.98 10.95
C LEU A 282 15.00 5.29 11.28
N SER A 283 15.35 6.57 11.50
CA SER A 283 16.71 6.95 11.87
C SER A 283 17.17 6.37 13.21
N LEU A 284 16.23 6.11 14.13
CA LEU A 284 16.51 5.54 15.44
C LEU A 284 16.78 4.04 15.40
N ILE A 285 16.36 3.34 14.33
CA ILE A 285 16.64 1.91 14.13
C ILE A 285 17.70 1.67 13.06
N ASP A 286 18.29 2.75 12.54
CA ASP A 286 19.39 2.65 11.59
C ASP A 286 20.59 1.97 12.26
N GLN A 287 21.24 1.08 11.51
CA GLN A 287 22.40 0.31 11.95
C GLN A 287 23.59 1.17 12.41
N ASN A 288 23.65 2.44 11.98
CA ASN A 288 24.67 3.40 12.44
C ASN A 288 24.28 4.13 13.72
N PHE A 289 23.01 4.13 14.12
CA PHE A 289 22.58 4.70 15.39
C PHE A 289 22.97 3.77 16.54
N LYS A 290 23.85 4.25 17.42
CA LYS A 290 24.38 3.47 18.56
C LYS A 290 23.74 3.84 19.90
N GLY A 291 22.64 4.61 19.87
CA GLY A 291 22.03 5.20 21.05
C GLY A 291 22.55 6.61 21.33
N ASP A 292 21.99 7.23 22.36
CA ASP A 292 22.33 8.57 22.85
C ASP A 292 22.06 8.64 24.38
N GLU A 293 22.07 9.84 24.94
CA GLU A 293 21.77 10.07 26.37
C GLU A 293 20.40 9.55 26.82
N SER A 294 19.45 9.40 25.88
CA SER A 294 18.12 8.85 26.17
C SER A 294 18.08 7.32 26.24
N GLY A 295 19.18 6.64 25.91
CA GLY A 295 19.33 5.20 26.06
C GLY A 295 19.89 4.48 24.82
N PRO A 296 19.96 3.13 24.86
CA PRO A 296 20.46 2.32 23.76
C PRO A 296 19.60 2.48 22.49
N PRO A 297 20.12 2.04 21.31
CA PRO A 297 19.35 2.08 20.08
C PRO A 297 18.17 1.10 20.16
N PRO A 298 16.95 1.51 19.81
CA PRO A 298 15.82 0.59 19.70
C PRO A 298 16.04 -0.40 18.55
N PHE A 299 15.59 -1.64 18.74
CA PHE A 299 15.67 -2.67 17.69
C PHE A 299 14.64 -2.45 16.58
N ALA A 300 13.40 -2.11 16.96
CA ALA A 300 12.29 -1.87 16.05
C ALA A 300 11.23 -0.99 16.74
N PRO A 301 10.36 -0.31 15.97
CA PRO A 301 9.16 0.33 16.50
C PRO A 301 8.17 -0.68 17.11
N PRO A 302 7.34 -0.26 18.09
CA PRO A 302 7.19 1.11 18.59
C PRO A 302 8.24 1.51 19.64
N MET A 303 8.43 2.82 19.78
CA MET A 303 9.23 3.46 20.82
C MET A 303 8.40 4.52 21.56
N LEU A 304 8.67 4.70 22.85
CA LEU A 304 8.15 5.79 23.66
C LEU A 304 9.31 6.69 24.08
N LYS A 305 9.16 8.00 23.90
CA LYS A 305 9.99 9.02 24.55
C LYS A 305 9.16 9.73 25.63
N HIS A 306 9.66 9.74 26.86
CA HIS A 306 9.04 10.44 27.98
C HIS A 306 10.13 11.18 28.80
N GLY A 307 10.21 12.50 28.61
CA GLY A 307 11.35 13.28 29.08
C GLY A 307 12.65 12.81 28.43
N ASP A 308 13.66 12.55 29.24
CA ASP A 308 14.96 12.03 28.80
C ASP A 308 14.93 10.52 28.52
N LEU A 309 13.89 9.80 28.93
CA LEU A 309 13.82 8.36 28.75
C LEU A 309 13.32 8.00 27.35
N ARG A 310 14.08 7.14 26.64
CA ARG A 310 13.59 6.41 25.46
C ARG A 310 13.57 4.91 25.74
N ILE A 311 12.40 4.30 25.54
CA ILE A 311 12.21 2.84 25.66
C ILE A 311 11.48 2.28 24.44
N SER A 312 11.75 1.03 24.11
CA SER A 312 11.09 0.29 23.03
C SER A 312 10.47 -1.01 23.55
N GLN A 313 9.82 -1.77 22.66
CA GLN A 313 9.02 -2.97 22.92
C GLN A 313 7.66 -2.65 23.54
N THR A 314 6.58 -2.98 22.82
CA THR A 314 5.19 -2.80 23.27
C THR A 314 4.94 -3.24 24.72
N PRO A 315 5.30 -4.46 25.16
CA PRO A 315 5.04 -4.87 26.55
C PRO A 315 5.84 -4.06 27.56
N ASN A 316 7.08 -3.68 27.25
CA ASN A 316 7.91 -2.88 28.15
C ASN A 316 7.39 -1.43 28.27
N ILE A 317 6.94 -0.85 27.16
CA ILE A 317 6.30 0.48 27.14
C ILE A 317 5.02 0.46 27.97
N LEU A 318 4.15 -0.55 27.78
CA LEU A 318 2.92 -0.67 28.54
C LEU A 318 3.17 -0.89 30.04
N LEU A 319 4.13 -1.74 30.39
CA LEU A 319 4.55 -1.95 31.78
C LEU A 319 5.04 -0.66 32.44
N TYR A 320 5.80 0.17 31.71
CA TYR A 320 6.27 1.47 32.18
C TYR A 320 5.13 2.50 32.34
N LEU A 321 4.20 2.55 31.39
CA LEU A 321 3.10 3.49 31.38
C LEU A 321 2.01 3.14 32.40
N ALA A 322 1.73 1.85 32.63
CA ALA A 322 0.54 1.44 33.36
C ALA A 322 0.40 2.05 34.77
N PRO A 323 1.44 2.10 35.64
CA PRO A 323 1.34 2.77 36.93
C PRO A 323 1.10 4.29 36.81
N ARG A 324 1.68 4.92 35.79
CA ARG A 324 1.55 6.36 35.54
C ARG A 324 0.18 6.75 35.03
N LEU A 325 -0.49 5.82 34.35
CA LEU A 325 -1.81 6.00 33.76
C LEU A 325 -2.94 5.47 34.66
N GLY A 326 -2.62 4.84 35.80
CA GLY A 326 -3.62 4.19 36.67
C GLY A 326 -4.27 2.97 36.01
N LEU A 327 -3.55 2.27 35.12
CA LEU A 327 -4.04 1.11 34.36
C LEU A 327 -3.47 -0.22 34.88
N THR A 328 -3.05 -0.26 36.14
CA THR A 328 -2.60 -1.49 36.81
C THR A 328 -2.71 -1.31 38.33
N PRO A 329 -2.95 -2.38 39.10
CA PRO A 329 -2.89 -2.33 40.56
C PRO A 329 -1.46 -2.11 41.07
N ASP A 330 -1.35 -1.63 42.31
CA ASP A 330 -0.06 -1.39 42.96
C ASP A 330 0.68 -2.67 43.34
N GLY A 331 1.98 -2.54 43.60
CA GLY A 331 2.85 -3.62 44.06
C GLY A 331 3.05 -4.71 43.01
N ASP A 332 3.26 -5.94 43.48
CA ASP A 332 3.64 -7.07 42.60
C ASP A 332 2.52 -7.54 41.67
N ALA A 333 1.28 -7.07 41.87
CA ALA A 333 0.14 -7.36 41.01
C ALA A 333 0.38 -6.95 39.55
N ILE A 334 1.21 -5.93 39.31
CA ILE A 334 1.60 -5.49 37.97
C ILE A 334 2.23 -6.61 37.14
N TYR A 335 2.97 -7.53 37.77
CA TYR A 335 3.63 -8.64 37.07
C TYR A 335 2.63 -9.72 36.63
N HIS A 336 1.53 -9.90 37.37
CA HIS A 336 0.41 -10.72 36.92
C HIS A 336 -0.26 -10.10 35.69
N VAL A 337 -0.59 -8.81 35.75
CA VAL A 337 -1.15 -8.08 34.60
C VAL A 337 -0.21 -8.15 33.39
N ASN A 338 1.10 -8.00 33.61
CA ASN A 338 2.10 -8.08 32.54
C ASN A 338 2.16 -9.46 31.89
N SER A 339 2.11 -10.54 32.67
CA SER A 339 2.10 -11.89 32.11
C SER A 339 0.86 -12.16 31.24
N LEU A 340 -0.30 -11.60 31.61
CA LEU A 340 -1.52 -11.68 30.81
C LEU A 340 -1.39 -10.89 29.50
N ALA A 341 -0.86 -9.66 29.57
CA ALA A 341 -0.61 -8.84 28.37
C ALA A 341 0.39 -9.51 27.42
N LEU A 342 1.50 -10.05 27.93
CA LEU A 342 2.49 -10.80 27.16
C LEU A 342 1.85 -12.02 26.46
N THR A 343 1.05 -12.79 27.20
CA THR A 343 0.34 -13.96 26.64
C THR A 343 -0.60 -13.56 25.50
N ALA A 344 -1.30 -12.43 25.63
CA ALA A 344 -2.19 -11.91 24.60
C ALA A 344 -1.39 -11.44 23.36
N LEU A 345 -0.26 -10.75 23.57
CA LEU A 345 0.62 -10.30 22.49
C LEU A 345 1.23 -11.47 21.73
N ASP A 346 1.60 -12.56 22.41
CA ASP A 346 2.11 -13.76 21.76
C ASP A 346 1.06 -14.38 20.85
N GLY A 347 -0.13 -14.66 21.38
CA GLY A 347 -1.15 -15.44 20.66
C GLY A 347 -2.01 -14.65 19.69
N LEU A 348 -2.33 -13.40 20.03
CA LEU A 348 -3.31 -12.59 19.30
C LEU A 348 -2.66 -11.43 18.54
N SER A 349 -1.34 -11.24 18.63
CA SER A 349 -0.58 -10.29 17.82
C SER A 349 0.50 -11.00 17.00
N ASN A 350 1.47 -11.65 17.66
CA ASN A 350 2.60 -12.26 16.96
C ASN A 350 2.17 -13.48 16.14
N GLU A 351 1.50 -14.47 16.73
CA GLU A 351 1.04 -15.63 15.97
C GLU A 351 0.01 -15.27 14.89
N ALA A 352 -0.76 -14.19 15.08
CA ALA A 352 -1.66 -13.66 14.07
C ALA A 352 -0.89 -13.10 12.85
N HIS A 353 0.19 -12.35 13.09
CA HIS A 353 1.08 -11.89 12.03
C HIS A 353 1.74 -13.05 11.28
N ASP A 354 2.24 -14.04 12.02
CA ASP A 354 2.91 -15.20 11.43
C ASP A 354 2.00 -16.01 10.50
N THR A 355 0.67 -15.84 10.55
CA THR A 355 -0.24 -16.52 9.62
C THR A 355 -0.07 -16.09 8.17
N HIS A 356 0.40 -14.86 7.92
CA HIS A 356 0.65 -14.33 6.58
C HIS A 356 2.15 -14.07 6.31
N HIS A 357 3.01 -14.25 7.32
CA HIS A 357 4.47 -14.28 7.18
C HIS A 357 5.11 -15.46 7.94
N PRO A 358 4.75 -16.72 7.64
CA PRO A 358 5.23 -17.89 8.40
C PRO A 358 6.69 -18.28 8.13
N VAL A 359 7.26 -17.88 7.00
CA VAL A 359 8.64 -18.22 6.61
C VAL A 359 9.58 -17.11 7.03
N ALA A 360 9.26 -15.88 6.65
CA ALA A 360 10.10 -14.72 6.90
C ALA A 360 9.27 -13.44 6.85
N SER A 361 9.55 -12.52 7.77
CA SER A 361 8.86 -11.23 7.92
C SER A 361 9.17 -10.25 6.78
N GLU A 362 10.32 -10.42 6.13
CA GLU A 362 10.80 -9.60 5.03
C GLU A 362 10.34 -10.10 3.65
N LEU A 363 9.85 -11.33 3.56
CA LEU A 363 9.25 -11.87 2.35
C LEU A 363 7.80 -11.39 2.22
N TYR A 364 7.33 -11.17 1.00
CA TYR A 364 5.92 -10.85 0.75
C TYR A 364 5.02 -12.04 1.09
N TYR A 365 3.72 -11.77 1.24
CA TYR A 365 2.73 -12.81 1.53
C TYR A 365 2.63 -13.80 0.36
N GLU A 366 2.65 -13.28 -0.86
CA GLU A 366 2.47 -14.01 -2.11
C GLU A 366 3.56 -15.07 -2.32
N ASP A 367 4.78 -14.79 -1.85
CA ASP A 367 5.93 -15.70 -1.94
C ASP A 367 5.89 -16.85 -0.91
N GLN A 368 4.97 -16.79 0.06
CA GLN A 368 4.83 -17.76 1.14
C GLN A 368 3.36 -18.13 1.40
N MET A 369 2.51 -18.01 0.37
CA MET A 369 1.06 -18.19 0.49
C MET A 369 0.69 -19.64 0.90
N GLU A 370 1.40 -20.65 0.38
CA GLU A 370 1.11 -22.06 0.69
C GLU A 370 1.47 -22.42 2.14
N GLU A 371 2.59 -21.90 2.65
CA GLU A 371 2.96 -21.98 4.07
C GLU A 371 1.96 -21.20 4.93
N SER A 372 1.50 -20.05 4.43
CA SER A 372 0.54 -19.19 5.13
C SER A 372 -0.80 -19.90 5.32
N LYS A 373 -1.31 -20.60 4.30
CA LYS A 373 -2.51 -21.43 4.41
C LYS A 373 -2.38 -22.49 5.51
N LYS A 374 -1.25 -23.23 5.54
CA LYS A 374 -0.97 -24.26 6.56
C LYS A 374 -0.87 -23.65 7.97
N ARG A 375 -0.17 -22.52 8.10
CA ARG A 375 -0.01 -21.82 9.38
C ARG A 375 -1.34 -21.27 9.88
N ALA A 376 -2.12 -20.64 9.00
CA ALA A 376 -3.43 -20.10 9.32
C ALA A 376 -4.42 -21.20 9.72
N GLU A 377 -4.43 -22.35 9.04
CA GLU A 377 -5.27 -23.49 9.43
C GLU A 377 -4.93 -23.97 10.85
N SER A 378 -3.64 -24.18 11.15
CA SER A 378 -3.20 -24.54 12.50
C SER A 378 -3.54 -23.46 13.52
N TYR A 379 -3.41 -22.19 13.15
CA TYR A 379 -3.75 -21.06 14.00
C TYR A 379 -5.24 -21.06 14.37
N ARG A 380 -6.14 -21.10 13.38
CA ARG A 380 -7.60 -21.07 13.58
C ARG A 380 -8.12 -22.29 14.34
N ASN A 381 -7.54 -23.47 14.10
CA ASN A 381 -8.06 -24.73 14.66
C ASN A 381 -7.42 -25.12 16.00
N ASN A 382 -6.18 -24.70 16.27
CA ASN A 382 -5.45 -25.12 17.46
C ASN A 382 -5.04 -23.95 18.35
N ARG A 383 -4.40 -22.93 17.78
CA ARG A 383 -3.79 -21.84 18.58
C ARG A 383 -4.84 -20.89 19.11
N LEU A 384 -5.70 -20.37 18.25
CA LEU A 384 -6.72 -19.41 18.60
C LEU A 384 -7.69 -19.96 19.68
N PRO A 385 -8.23 -21.20 19.59
CA PRO A 385 -9.02 -21.79 20.66
C PRO A 385 -8.24 -21.99 21.98
N LYS A 386 -6.93 -22.26 21.91
CA LYS A 386 -6.07 -22.41 23.10
C LYS A 386 -5.90 -21.08 23.84
N TYR A 387 -5.64 -19.99 23.14
CA TYR A 387 -5.54 -18.66 23.75
C TYR A 387 -6.89 -18.19 24.29
N PHE A 388 -7.98 -18.36 23.53
CA PHE A 388 -9.33 -18.01 24.00
C PHE A 388 -9.74 -18.83 25.23
N SER A 389 -9.44 -20.13 25.27
CA SER A 389 -9.68 -20.97 26.45
C SER A 389 -8.85 -20.54 27.66
N TYR A 390 -7.62 -20.09 27.46
CA TYR A 390 -6.80 -19.55 28.56
C TYR A 390 -7.44 -18.28 29.15
N PHE A 391 -7.79 -17.31 28.32
CA PHE A 391 -8.40 -16.06 28.80
C PHE A 391 -9.79 -16.27 29.39
N GLU A 392 -10.58 -17.20 28.85
CA GLU A 392 -11.85 -17.57 29.46
C GLU A 392 -11.64 -18.11 30.88
N ARG A 393 -10.66 -19.00 31.10
CA ARG A 393 -10.32 -19.51 32.44
C ARG A 393 -9.82 -18.43 33.40
N VAL A 394 -9.16 -17.38 32.88
CA VAL A 394 -8.76 -16.22 33.68
C VAL A 394 -9.98 -15.38 34.08
N LEU A 395 -10.94 -15.22 33.17
CA LEU A 395 -12.11 -14.37 33.35
C LEU A 395 -13.25 -15.04 34.13
N GLU A 396 -13.43 -16.36 34.06
CA GLU A 396 -14.47 -17.10 34.79
C GLU A 396 -14.57 -16.72 36.29
N PRO A 397 -13.49 -16.77 37.09
CA PRO A 397 -13.56 -16.38 38.50
C PRO A 397 -13.78 -14.87 38.72
N GLN A 398 -13.45 -14.02 37.74
CA GLN A 398 -13.72 -12.57 37.80
C GLN A 398 -15.18 -12.27 37.49
N ALA A 399 -15.72 -12.92 36.46
CA ALA A 399 -17.13 -12.84 36.06
C ALA A 399 -18.06 -13.34 37.18
N ALA A 400 -17.66 -14.38 37.93
CA ALA A 400 -18.37 -14.83 39.12
C ALA A 400 -18.48 -13.76 40.23
N LYS A 401 -17.57 -12.78 40.24
CA LYS A 401 -17.59 -11.59 41.11
C LYS A 401 -18.24 -10.37 40.47
N GLY A 402 -18.86 -10.53 39.30
CA GLY A 402 -19.46 -9.44 38.53
C GLY A 402 -18.43 -8.54 37.83
N GLN A 403 -17.17 -8.96 37.73
CA GLN A 403 -16.10 -8.18 37.11
C GLN A 403 -15.83 -8.66 35.68
N PRO A 404 -15.78 -7.77 34.68
CA PRO A 404 -15.46 -8.15 33.30
C PRO A 404 -13.96 -8.09 32.98
N TRP A 405 -13.10 -7.84 33.97
CA TRP A 405 -11.67 -7.59 33.79
C TRP A 405 -10.82 -8.82 34.07
N LEU A 406 -9.66 -8.90 33.42
CA LEU A 406 -8.70 -9.99 33.55
C LEU A 406 -8.08 -10.08 34.95
N TYR A 407 -7.91 -8.95 35.63
CA TYR A 407 -7.28 -8.91 36.95
C TYR A 407 -7.84 -7.77 37.82
N GLY A 408 -8.28 -8.10 39.03
CA GLY A 408 -8.79 -7.12 40.00
C GLY A 408 -10.19 -6.60 39.65
N GLU A 409 -10.55 -5.47 40.24
CA GLU A 409 -11.91 -4.89 40.17
C GLU A 409 -12.01 -3.73 39.16
N SER A 410 -10.91 -3.40 38.48
CA SER A 410 -10.84 -2.27 37.55
C SER A 410 -10.10 -2.65 36.29
N LEU A 411 -10.36 -1.92 35.20
CA LEU A 411 -9.69 -2.12 33.93
C LEU A 411 -8.19 -1.92 34.09
N THR A 412 -7.43 -2.81 33.46
CA THR A 412 -5.97 -2.74 33.32
C THR A 412 -5.55 -2.66 31.86
N TYR A 413 -4.28 -2.34 31.60
CA TYR A 413 -3.78 -2.36 30.23
C TYR A 413 -3.82 -3.75 29.58
N ALA A 414 -3.83 -4.85 30.35
CA ALA A 414 -3.99 -6.19 29.79
C ALA A 414 -5.37 -6.38 29.15
N ASP A 415 -6.42 -5.76 29.69
CA ASP A 415 -7.77 -5.79 29.12
C ASP A 415 -7.80 -5.06 27.77
N LEU A 416 -7.11 -3.91 27.67
CA LEU A 416 -6.95 -3.17 26.42
C LEU A 416 -6.17 -3.97 25.37
N VAL A 417 -5.13 -4.70 25.80
CA VAL A 417 -4.34 -5.57 24.93
C VAL A 417 -5.17 -6.73 24.40
N LEU A 418 -5.93 -7.40 25.26
CA LEU A 418 -6.83 -8.47 24.83
C LEU A 418 -7.92 -7.94 23.89
N PHE A 419 -8.53 -6.80 24.22
CA PHE A 419 -9.50 -6.12 23.35
C PHE A 419 -8.93 -5.87 21.94
N GLN A 420 -7.75 -5.25 21.84
CA GLN A 420 -7.13 -4.94 20.54
C GLN A 420 -6.75 -6.20 19.76
N GLY A 421 -6.30 -7.24 20.45
CA GLY A 421 -6.04 -8.55 19.84
C GLY A 421 -7.30 -9.16 19.22
N VAL A 422 -8.41 -9.15 19.96
CA VAL A 422 -9.70 -9.65 19.48
C VAL A 422 -10.26 -8.78 18.35
N ASP A 423 -10.15 -7.45 18.44
CA ASP A 423 -10.59 -6.52 17.39
C ASP A 423 -9.84 -6.74 16.07
N GLY A 424 -8.52 -6.85 16.14
CA GLY A 424 -7.69 -7.14 14.96
C GLY A 424 -7.99 -8.49 14.34
N LEU A 425 -8.26 -9.51 15.15
CA LEU A 425 -8.65 -10.83 14.67
C LEU A 425 -10.08 -10.86 14.09
N LYS A 426 -11.00 -10.03 14.59
CA LYS A 426 -12.32 -9.83 13.95
C LYS A 426 -12.19 -9.25 12.54
N PHE A 427 -11.15 -8.46 12.26
CA PHE A 427 -10.82 -8.01 10.91
C PHE A 427 -10.11 -9.09 10.08
N ALA A 428 -9.08 -9.74 10.62
CA ALA A 428 -8.26 -10.70 9.87
C ALA A 428 -9.00 -12.01 9.55
N PHE A 429 -9.72 -12.56 10.54
CA PHE A 429 -10.42 -13.85 10.49
C PHE A 429 -11.89 -13.72 10.93
N PRO A 430 -12.70 -12.91 10.23
CA PRO A 430 -14.08 -12.64 10.62
C PRO A 430 -14.92 -13.91 10.79
N ARG A 431 -14.71 -14.93 9.95
CA ARG A 431 -15.50 -16.18 9.98
C ARG A 431 -15.08 -17.06 11.15
N ALA A 432 -13.77 -17.26 11.37
CA ALA A 432 -13.31 -18.03 12.51
C ALA A 432 -13.70 -17.39 13.85
N LEU A 433 -13.67 -16.05 13.94
CA LEU A 433 -14.11 -15.35 15.16
C LEU A 433 -15.62 -15.48 15.36
N ALA A 434 -16.42 -15.35 14.29
CA ALA A 434 -17.86 -15.61 14.37
C ALA A 434 -18.17 -17.04 14.80
N ARG A 435 -17.40 -18.04 14.35
CA ARG A 435 -17.52 -19.44 14.79
C ARG A 435 -17.23 -19.60 16.28
N LEU A 436 -16.14 -19.00 16.79
CA LEU A 436 -15.82 -19.05 18.22
C LEU A 436 -16.88 -18.36 19.08
N GLU A 437 -17.40 -17.21 18.62
CA GLU A 437 -18.49 -16.48 19.29
C GLU A 437 -19.77 -17.32 19.35
N LYS A 438 -20.20 -17.88 18.22
CA LYS A 438 -21.38 -18.77 18.13
C LYS A 438 -21.24 -20.05 18.94
N SER A 439 -20.01 -20.52 19.20
CA SER A 439 -19.79 -21.74 19.98
C SER A 439 -20.23 -21.62 21.44
N GLY A 440 -20.36 -20.39 21.97
CA GLY A 440 -20.72 -20.13 23.36
C GLY A 440 -19.67 -20.57 24.39
N LYS A 441 -18.48 -21.00 23.95
CA LYS A 441 -17.40 -21.51 24.84
C LYS A 441 -16.57 -20.43 25.51
N TYR A 442 -16.58 -19.20 24.97
CA TYR A 442 -15.72 -18.11 25.45
C TYR A 442 -16.55 -16.84 25.78
N PRO A 443 -17.67 -16.95 26.50
CA PRO A 443 -18.59 -15.85 26.69
C PRO A 443 -17.96 -14.67 27.43
N ASN A 444 -17.02 -14.91 28.35
CA ASN A 444 -16.43 -13.82 29.12
C ASN A 444 -15.37 -13.06 28.33
N VAL A 445 -14.64 -13.72 27.42
CA VAL A 445 -13.74 -13.02 26.47
C VAL A 445 -14.51 -12.00 25.62
N PHE A 446 -15.66 -12.38 25.06
CA PHE A 446 -16.47 -11.46 24.25
C PHE A 446 -17.17 -10.39 25.10
N LYS A 447 -17.55 -10.69 26.35
CA LYS A 447 -18.03 -9.66 27.29
C LYS A 447 -16.96 -8.64 27.63
N LEU A 448 -15.71 -9.05 27.84
CA LEU A 448 -14.59 -8.12 28.05
C LEU A 448 -14.40 -7.24 26.82
N TYR A 449 -14.42 -7.82 25.61
CA TYR A 449 -14.32 -7.07 24.36
C TYR A 449 -15.39 -5.97 24.28
N GLU A 450 -16.66 -6.30 24.52
CA GLU A 450 -17.74 -5.30 24.53
C GLU A 450 -17.61 -4.31 25.69
N ALA A 451 -17.16 -4.72 26.87
CA ALA A 451 -16.95 -3.84 28.01
C ALA A 451 -15.89 -2.78 27.72
N VAL A 452 -14.75 -3.17 27.11
CA VAL A 452 -13.69 -2.24 26.70
C VAL A 452 -14.17 -1.33 25.57
N LYS A 453 -14.80 -1.89 24.53
CA LYS A 453 -15.31 -1.15 23.37
C LYS A 453 -16.29 -0.03 23.76
N ASN A 454 -17.09 -0.26 24.79
CA ASN A 454 -18.11 0.68 25.27
C ASN A 454 -17.59 1.69 26.30
N ARG A 455 -16.31 1.67 26.65
CA ARG A 455 -15.73 2.70 27.52
C ARG A 455 -15.77 4.05 26.81
N PRO A 456 -16.13 5.16 27.51
CA PRO A 456 -16.38 6.43 26.85
C PRO A 456 -15.21 6.90 25.95
N ARG A 457 -13.98 6.88 26.47
CA ARG A 457 -12.79 7.33 25.75
C ARG A 457 -12.38 6.39 24.62
N ILE A 458 -12.44 5.08 24.85
CA ILE A 458 -12.18 4.10 23.79
C ILE A 458 -13.19 4.24 22.65
N LYS A 459 -14.48 4.34 22.96
CA LYS A 459 -15.53 4.51 21.96
C LYS A 459 -15.32 5.79 21.13
N GLU A 460 -14.94 6.89 21.77
CA GLU A 460 -14.61 8.14 21.10
C GLU A 460 -13.39 7.99 20.19
N TYR A 461 -12.31 7.39 20.70
CA TYR A 461 -11.09 7.16 19.93
C TYR A 461 -11.34 6.28 18.70
N LEU A 462 -12.07 5.17 18.85
CA LEU A 462 -12.41 4.26 17.76
C LEU A 462 -13.25 4.92 16.65
N ALA A 463 -13.95 6.01 16.96
CA ALA A 463 -14.73 6.80 15.99
C ALA A 463 -13.95 7.97 15.38
N SER A 464 -12.70 8.22 15.83
CA SER A 464 -11.89 9.35 15.42
C SER A 464 -10.95 9.00 14.26
N GLU A 465 -10.48 10.01 13.54
CA GLU A 465 -9.43 9.88 12.50
C GLU A 465 -8.08 9.40 13.07
N ARG A 466 -7.88 9.48 14.41
CA ARG A 466 -6.65 8.98 15.05
C ARG A 466 -6.58 7.45 15.05
N ARG A 467 -7.73 6.76 15.02
CA ARG A 467 -7.79 5.31 14.90
C ARG A 467 -7.54 4.92 13.45
N GLN A 468 -6.35 4.42 13.14
CA GLN A 468 -6.05 3.97 11.79
C GLN A 468 -6.88 2.73 11.43
N LYS A 469 -7.22 2.60 10.15
CA LYS A 469 -7.92 1.42 9.62
C LYS A 469 -6.94 0.27 9.47
N TYR A 470 -7.41 -0.96 9.73
CA TYR A 470 -6.64 -2.15 9.39
C TYR A 470 -6.42 -2.23 7.87
N SER A 471 -5.25 -2.73 7.49
CA SER A 471 -4.81 -2.87 6.10
C SER A 471 -3.64 -3.87 6.05
N GLN A 472 -2.55 -3.57 5.34
CA GLN A 472 -1.37 -4.43 5.19
C GLN A 472 -0.44 -4.35 6.41
N GLY A 473 -1.00 -4.55 7.61
CA GLY A 473 -0.28 -4.44 8.87
C GLY A 473 -0.16 -5.76 9.61
N LEU A 474 -0.27 -5.69 10.95
CA LEU A 474 -0.23 -6.84 11.85
C LEU A 474 -1.39 -7.82 11.59
N TYR A 475 -2.59 -7.26 11.41
CA TYR A 475 -3.81 -7.98 11.08
C TYR A 475 -4.15 -7.74 9.61
N ARG A 476 -4.15 -8.79 8.79
CA ARG A 476 -4.48 -8.73 7.36
C ARG A 476 -5.63 -9.67 7.07
N HIS A 477 -6.58 -9.22 6.27
CA HIS A 477 -7.68 -10.06 5.81
C HIS A 477 -7.34 -10.66 4.46
N TYR A 478 -7.06 -11.97 4.45
CA TYR A 478 -6.93 -12.79 3.25
C TYR A 478 -8.01 -13.87 3.32
N PRO A 479 -9.04 -13.84 2.46
CA PRO A 479 -10.16 -14.79 2.51
C PRO A 479 -9.72 -16.26 2.51
N GLU A 480 -8.66 -16.58 1.78
CA GLU A 480 -8.05 -17.91 1.68
C GLU A 480 -7.34 -18.38 2.97
N LEU A 481 -7.06 -17.46 3.89
CA LEU A 481 -6.51 -17.78 5.21
C LEU A 481 -7.59 -17.87 6.29
N ASP A 482 -8.85 -17.58 6.01
CA ASP A 482 -9.95 -17.71 6.98
C ASP A 482 -10.69 -19.05 6.83
N ASP A 483 -11.73 -19.26 7.64
CA ASP A 483 -12.65 -20.38 7.44
C ASP A 483 -13.40 -20.25 6.10
N ALA A 484 -13.75 -21.38 5.50
CA ALA A 484 -14.60 -21.44 4.32
C ALA A 484 -16.00 -20.89 4.62
N GLU A 485 -16.72 -20.47 3.57
CA GLU A 485 -18.12 -20.01 3.66
C GLU A 485 -19.09 -21.07 4.15
#